data_AF-A0A397U6R9-F1
#
_entry.id   AF-A0A397U6R9-F1
#
_cell.length_a   1.000
_cell.length_b   1.000
_cell.length_c   1.000
_cell.angle_alpha   90.00
_cell.angle_beta   90.00
_cell.angle_gamma   90.00
#
_symmetry.space_group_name_H-M   'P 1'
#
loop_
_entity.id
_entity.type
_entity.pdbx_description
1 polymer ?
#
loop_
_entity_poly.entity_id
_entity_poly.type
_entity_poly.pdbx_seq_one_letter_code
_entity_poly.pdbx_strand_id
1 'polypeptide(L)'
;MSNKISNSPIHPNKNRLYQYAIEHGINPKEFSIITEAEKNRWAMGCFRGDLERDIRFYRGGIERKEDPRKYREFLTDRERLVGEELSRRGILKSGLSTEWLDNLMEEWEKTYSQFIQVFSQA
;
A
#
# COMPACT_ATOMS: atom_id res chain seq x y z
N MET A 1 -42.55 -20.76 5.06
CA MET A 1 -41.47 -19.98 5.68
C MET A 1 -40.21 -20.81 5.61
N SER A 2 -39.32 -20.51 4.67
CA SER A 2 -38.06 -21.24 4.49
C SER A 2 -36.90 -20.32 4.89
N ASN A 3 -36.35 -20.57 6.08
CA ASN A 3 -35.12 -19.93 6.53
C ASN A 3 -33.96 -20.51 5.71
N LYS A 4 -33.57 -19.83 4.63
CA LYS A 4 -32.28 -20.06 3.99
C LYS A 4 -31.19 -19.49 4.91
N ILE A 5 -30.58 -20.37 5.70
CA ILE A 5 -29.32 -20.10 6.35
C ILE A 5 -28.30 -19.86 5.23
N SER A 6 -27.91 -18.60 5.06
CA SER A 6 -26.80 -18.21 4.20
C SER A 6 -25.51 -18.69 4.84
N ASN A 7 -25.14 -19.94 4.57
CA ASN A 7 -23.78 -20.42 4.78
C ASN A 7 -22.89 -19.77 3.71
N SER A 8 -22.61 -18.47 3.89
CA SER A 8 -21.50 -17.84 3.19
C SER A 8 -20.22 -18.50 3.70
N PRO A 9 -19.32 -18.99 2.83
CA PRO A 9 -17.99 -19.39 3.25
C PRO A 9 -17.38 -18.20 3.96
N ILE A 10 -16.94 -18.40 5.20
CA ILE A 10 -16.14 -17.41 5.92
C ILE A 10 -14.87 -17.23 5.08
N HIS A 11 -14.85 -16.23 4.19
CA HIS A 11 -13.64 -15.82 3.51
C HIS A 11 -12.71 -15.30 4.61
N PRO A 12 -11.49 -15.85 4.76
CA PRO A 12 -10.53 -15.29 5.69
C PRO A 12 -10.32 -13.83 5.28
N ASN A 13 -10.52 -12.92 6.22
CA ASN A 13 -10.33 -11.47 6.14
C ASN A 13 -9.56 -11.06 4.86
N LYS A 14 -10.26 -10.55 3.83
CA LYS A 14 -9.63 -10.20 2.54
C LYS A 14 -8.63 -9.08 2.79
N ASN A 15 -7.35 -9.42 2.94
CA ASN A 15 -6.31 -8.41 3.11
C ASN A 15 -6.27 -7.50 1.87
N ARG A 16 -5.80 -6.26 2.03
CA ARG A 16 -5.75 -5.27 0.94
C ARG A 16 -5.06 -5.80 -0.33
N LEU A 17 -4.05 -6.66 -0.17
CA LEU A 17 -3.35 -7.34 -1.26
C LEU A 17 -4.29 -8.20 -2.12
N TYR A 18 -5.13 -9.03 -1.49
CA TYR A 18 -6.07 -9.91 -2.20
C TYR A 18 -7.10 -9.09 -3.00
N GLN A 19 -7.60 -8.00 -2.40
CA GLN A 19 -8.57 -7.12 -3.04
C GLN A 19 -7.96 -6.35 -4.21
N TYR A 20 -6.77 -5.77 -4.02
CA TYR A 20 -6.01 -5.11 -5.09
C TYR A 20 -5.77 -6.06 -6.26
N ALA A 21 -5.39 -7.31 -6.00
CA ALA A 21 -5.17 -8.28 -7.06
C ALA A 21 -6.44 -8.54 -7.89
N ILE A 22 -7.61 -8.65 -7.24
CA ILE A 22 -8.89 -8.79 -7.96
C ILE A 22 -9.17 -7.58 -8.85
N GLU A 23 -9.02 -6.37 -8.30
CA GLU A 23 -9.31 -5.11 -9.01
C GLU A 23 -8.42 -4.92 -10.25
N HIS A 24 -7.21 -5.46 -10.20
CA HIS A 24 -6.24 -5.36 -11.28
C HIS A 24 -6.13 -6.61 -12.16
N GLY A 25 -7.01 -7.61 -11.98
CA GLY A 25 -7.01 -8.84 -12.79
C GLY A 25 -5.79 -9.76 -12.57
N ILE A 26 -5.12 -9.62 -11.42
CA ILE A 26 -3.97 -10.42 -11.00
C ILE A 26 -4.48 -11.64 -10.21
N ASN A 27 -3.76 -12.78 -10.27
CA ASN A 27 -4.09 -13.94 -9.43
C ASN A 27 -4.03 -13.56 -7.93
N PRO A 28 -5.17 -13.52 -7.21
CA PRO A 28 -5.20 -12.97 -5.87
C PRO A 28 -4.58 -13.91 -4.84
N LYS A 29 -4.59 -15.23 -5.09
CA LYS A 29 -3.91 -16.19 -4.21
C LYS A 29 -2.41 -15.96 -4.25
N GLU A 30 -1.83 -15.91 -5.44
CA GLU A 30 -0.38 -15.69 -5.61
C GLU A 30 0.05 -14.31 -5.12
N PHE A 31 -0.70 -13.26 -5.48
CA PHE A 31 -0.35 -11.90 -5.08
C PHE A 31 -0.46 -11.66 -3.57
N SER A 32 -1.41 -12.32 -2.89
CA SER A 32 -1.57 -12.19 -1.43
C SER A 32 -0.47 -12.88 -0.62
N ILE A 33 0.37 -13.73 -1.23
CA ILE A 33 1.49 -14.39 -0.57
C ILE A 33 2.61 -13.37 -0.38
N ILE A 34 2.93 -13.07 0.89
CA ILE A 34 4.10 -12.28 1.28
C ILE A 34 5.29 -13.24 1.40
N THR A 35 6.29 -13.02 0.56
CA THR A 35 7.51 -13.83 0.49
C THR A 35 8.46 -13.55 1.66
N GLU A 36 9.37 -14.48 1.94
CA GLU A 36 10.43 -14.25 2.95
C GLU A 36 11.36 -13.09 2.56
N ALA A 37 11.62 -12.89 1.26
CA ALA A 37 12.40 -11.76 0.78
C ALA A 37 11.74 -10.41 1.15
N GLU A 38 10.42 -10.31 0.98
CA GLU A 38 9.66 -9.10 1.35
C GLU A 38 9.61 -8.89 2.86
N LYS A 39 9.46 -9.97 3.65
CA LYS A 39 9.56 -9.88 5.12
C LYS A 39 10.94 -9.39 5.53
N ASN A 40 12.01 -9.96 4.97
CA ASN A 40 13.39 -9.58 5.28
C ASN A 40 13.67 -8.13 4.87
N ARG A 41 13.17 -7.69 3.71
CA ARG A 41 13.27 -6.29 3.28
C ARG A 41 12.71 -5.35 4.32
N TRP A 42 11.50 -5.58 4.81
CA TRP A 42 10.84 -4.67 5.75
C TRP A 42 11.25 -4.86 7.21
N ALA A 43 11.86 -6.00 7.55
CA ALA A 43 12.54 -6.17 8.83
C ALA A 43 13.85 -5.36 8.90
N MET A 44 14.58 -5.25 7.79
CA MET A 44 15.85 -4.51 7.72
C MET A 44 15.69 -3.06 7.23
N GLY A 45 14.63 -2.78 6.49
CA GLY A 45 14.29 -1.47 5.94
C GLY A 45 13.35 -0.67 6.84
N CYS A 46 13.12 0.58 6.47
CA CYS A 46 12.19 1.47 7.18
C CYS A 46 11.06 1.89 6.24
N PHE A 47 9.95 1.13 6.25
CA PHE A 47 8.78 1.40 5.41
C PHE A 47 8.30 2.85 5.54
N ARG A 48 8.22 3.35 6.78
CA ARG A 48 7.86 4.74 7.07
C ARG A 48 8.77 5.73 6.33
N GLY A 49 10.08 5.54 6.43
CA GLY A 49 11.06 6.45 5.82
C GLY A 49 11.04 6.41 4.29
N ASP A 50 10.75 5.26 3.70
CA ASP A 50 10.58 5.12 2.25
C ASP A 50 9.30 5.80 1.78
N LEU A 51 8.19 5.59 2.48
CA LEU A 51 6.90 6.21 2.15
C LEU A 51 6.95 7.74 2.29
N GLU A 52 7.53 8.25 3.38
CA GLU A 52 7.74 9.70 3.57
C GLU A 52 8.62 10.30 2.47
N ARG A 53 9.59 9.52 1.96
CA ARG A 53 10.45 9.97 0.87
C ARG A 53 9.69 10.07 -0.44
N ASP A 54 8.87 9.07 -0.76
CA ASP A 54 8.00 9.09 -1.94
C ASP A 54 7.08 10.33 -1.92
N ILE A 55 6.44 10.60 -0.77
CA ILE A 55 5.61 11.81 -0.58
C ILE A 55 6.40 13.07 -0.90
N ARG A 56 7.61 13.23 -0.35
CA ARG A 56 8.44 14.42 -0.57
C ARG A 56 8.81 14.60 -2.04
N PHE A 57 9.14 13.51 -2.74
CA PHE A 57 9.46 13.60 -4.16
C PHE A 57 8.25 13.95 -5.01
N TYR A 58 7.07 13.37 -4.75
CA TYR A 58 5.86 13.75 -5.48
C TYR A 58 5.47 15.21 -5.21
N ARG A 59 5.52 15.69 -3.96
CA ARG A 59 5.30 17.11 -3.63
C ARG A 59 6.28 18.01 -4.39
N GLY A 60 7.57 17.70 -4.35
CA GLY A 60 8.58 18.47 -5.06
C GLY A 60 8.43 18.43 -6.59
N GLY A 61 7.96 17.32 -7.14
CA GLY A 61 7.65 17.19 -8.57
C GLY A 61 6.47 18.07 -8.99
N ILE A 62 5.40 18.09 -8.18
CA ILE A 62 4.25 18.99 -8.37
C ILE A 62 4.71 20.46 -8.32
N GLU A 63 5.47 20.85 -7.29
CA GLU A 63 5.96 22.21 -7.10
C GLU A 63 6.83 22.71 -8.27
N ARG A 64 7.73 21.85 -8.76
CA ARG A 64 8.65 22.18 -9.86
C ARG A 64 8.06 21.94 -11.24
N LYS A 65 6.85 21.37 -11.33
CA LYS A 65 6.24 20.86 -12.57
C LYS A 65 7.19 19.92 -13.34
N GLU A 66 7.94 19.12 -12.60
CA GLU A 66 8.90 18.15 -13.12
C GLU A 66 8.50 16.75 -12.67
N ASP A 67 8.49 15.79 -13.59
CA ASP A 67 8.18 14.40 -13.27
C ASP A 67 9.39 13.72 -12.58
N PRO A 68 9.32 13.45 -11.26
CA PRO A 68 10.43 12.87 -10.52
C PRO A 68 10.66 11.39 -10.88
N ARG A 69 9.70 10.71 -11.53
CA ARG A 69 9.84 9.31 -11.98
C ARG A 69 10.96 9.16 -13.02
N LYS A 70 11.40 10.25 -13.64
CA LYS A 70 12.50 10.25 -14.63
C LYS A 70 13.87 9.95 -14.03
N TYR A 71 14.07 10.20 -12.74
CA TYR A 71 15.38 10.09 -12.08
C TYR A 71 15.32 9.38 -10.73
N ARG A 72 14.15 8.84 -10.37
CA ARG A 72 13.93 8.22 -9.07
C ARG A 72 13.05 6.98 -9.18
N GLU A 73 13.51 5.89 -8.56
CA GLU A 73 12.69 4.71 -8.27
C GLU A 73 11.87 4.95 -6.99
N PHE A 74 10.57 4.69 -7.10
CA PHE A 74 9.56 4.81 -6.04
C PHE A 74 9.06 3.42 -5.64
N LEU A 75 8.37 3.34 -4.50
CA LEU A 75 7.73 2.09 -4.11
C LEU A 75 6.69 1.68 -5.16
N THR A 76 6.78 0.41 -5.58
CA THR A 76 5.71 -0.21 -6.34
C THR A 76 4.46 -0.37 -5.49
N ASP A 77 3.29 -0.51 -6.12
CA ASP A 77 2.03 -0.77 -5.41
C ASP A 77 2.13 -2.00 -4.50
N ARG A 78 2.82 -3.05 -4.97
CA ARG A 78 3.07 -4.25 -4.17
C ARG A 78 3.95 -3.98 -2.97
N GLU A 79 5.10 -3.33 -3.15
CA GLU A 79 6.01 -2.98 -2.04
C GLU A 79 5.29 -2.14 -0.99
N ARG A 80 4.46 -1.19 -1.42
CA ARG A 80 3.65 -0.34 -0.56
C ARG A 80 2.61 -1.14 0.23
N LEU A 81 1.83 -1.98 -0.44
CA LEU A 81 0.80 -2.80 0.22
C LEU A 81 1.40 -3.83 1.19
N VAL A 82 2.52 -4.46 0.82
CA VAL A 82 3.22 -5.42 1.69
C VAL A 82 3.86 -4.71 2.87
N GLY A 83 4.49 -3.55 2.65
CA GLY A 83 5.10 -2.74 3.71
C GLY A 83 4.07 -2.23 4.71
N GLU A 84 2.90 -1.79 4.23
CA GLU A 84 1.77 -1.39 5.08
C GLU A 84 1.28 -2.57 5.92
N GLU A 85 1.00 -3.72 5.30
CA GLU A 85 0.48 -4.91 5.99
C GLU A 85 1.44 -5.41 7.07
N LEU A 86 2.74 -5.49 6.78
CA LEU A 86 3.74 -5.93 7.74
C LEU A 86 3.92 -4.93 8.89
N SER A 87 3.94 -3.62 8.57
CA SER A 87 4.03 -2.57 9.59
C SER A 87 2.81 -2.60 10.51
N ARG A 88 1.61 -2.70 9.94
CA ARG A 88 0.35 -2.77 10.68
C ARG A 88 0.32 -3.97 11.62
N ARG A 89 0.72 -5.16 11.14
CA ARG A 89 0.84 -6.36 11.98
C ARG A 89 1.83 -6.16 13.13
N GLY A 90 2.98 -5.54 12.87
CA GLY A 90 3.99 -5.26 13.90
C GLY A 90 3.50 -4.30 14.99
N ILE A 91 2.82 -3.22 14.58
CA ILE A 91 2.20 -2.23 15.47
C ILE A 91 1.14 -2.90 16.35
N LEU A 92 0.20 -3.62 15.73
CA LEU A 92 -0.90 -4.28 16.45
C LEU A 92 -0.40 -5.38 17.38
N LYS A 93 0.62 -6.14 16.98
CA LYS A 93 1.26 -7.14 17.86
C LYS A 93 1.88 -6.50 19.09
N SER A 94 2.35 -5.26 18.97
CA SER A 94 2.89 -4.47 20.07
C SER A 94 1.82 -3.75 20.89
N GLY A 95 0.53 -3.94 20.57
CA GLY A 95 -0.59 -3.29 21.26
C GLY A 95 -0.68 -1.78 21.02
N LEU A 96 -0.05 -1.27 19.96
CA LEU A 96 -0.01 0.16 19.64
C LEU A 96 -1.10 0.54 18.62
N SER A 97 -1.41 1.83 18.54
CA SER A 97 -2.33 2.39 17.54
C SER A 97 -1.69 2.45 16.15
N THR A 98 -2.47 2.20 15.11
CA THR A 98 -2.07 2.32 13.69
C THR A 98 -2.33 3.70 13.11
N GLU A 99 -2.87 4.63 13.90
CA GLU A 99 -3.32 5.95 13.43
C GLU A 99 -2.24 6.73 12.67
N TRP A 100 -0.98 6.70 13.15
CA TRP A 100 0.11 7.37 12.44
C TRP A 100 0.35 6.78 11.04
N LEU A 101 0.20 5.46 10.90
CA LEU A 101 0.37 4.77 9.62
C LEU A 101 -0.81 5.07 8.70
N ASP A 102 -2.03 5.10 9.25
CA ASP A 102 -3.25 5.47 8.52
C ASP A 102 -3.14 6.89 7.96
N ASN A 103 -2.74 7.86 8.80
CA ASN A 103 -2.52 9.25 8.38
C ASN A 103 -1.44 9.37 7.30
N LEU A 104 -0.33 8.62 7.43
CA LEU A 104 0.77 8.66 6.45
C LEU A 104 0.36 8.06 5.11
N MET A 105 -0.42 6.97 5.12
CA MET A 105 -0.98 6.37 3.90
C MET A 105 -1.95 7.30 3.20
N GLU A 106 -2.81 8.00 3.96
CA GLU A 106 -3.73 9.01 3.42
C GLU A 106 -2.96 10.19 2.79
N GLU A 107 -1.92 10.69 3.45
CA GLU A 107 -1.06 11.73 2.89
C GLU A 107 -0.38 11.31 1.59
N TRP A 108 0.11 10.08 1.53
CA TRP A 108 0.68 9.52 0.31
C TRP A 108 -0.37 9.43 -0.80
N GLU A 109 -1.55 8.91 -0.53
CA GLU A 109 -2.61 8.71 -1.54
C GLU A 109 -3.08 10.05 -2.11
N LYS A 110 -3.26 11.04 -1.25
CA LYS A 110 -3.61 12.40 -1.66
C LYS A 110 -2.52 13.02 -2.53
N THR A 111 -1.26 12.93 -2.10
CA THR A 111 -0.13 13.51 -2.84
C THR A 111 0.04 12.81 -4.19
N TYR A 112 -0.03 11.49 -4.23
CA TYR A 112 0.07 10.69 -5.45
C TYR A 112 -1.08 10.99 -6.41
N SER A 113 -2.30 11.13 -5.92
CA SER A 113 -3.47 11.49 -6.75
C SER A 113 -3.30 12.87 -7.40
N GLN A 114 -2.84 13.87 -6.63
CA GLN A 114 -2.51 15.19 -7.17
C GLN A 114 -1.38 15.12 -8.20
N PHE A 115 -0.35 14.35 -7.91
CA PHE A 115 0.77 14.13 -8.82
C PHE A 115 0.28 13.53 -10.15
N ILE A 116 -0.52 12.47 -10.10
CA ILE A 116 -1.10 11.87 -11.30
C ILE A 116 -1.94 12.90 -12.06
N GLN A 117 -2.80 13.69 -11.42
CA GLN A 117 -3.59 14.72 -12.11
C GLN A 117 -2.73 15.75 -12.87
N VAL A 118 -1.58 16.12 -12.32
CA VAL A 118 -0.65 17.07 -12.97
C VAL A 118 0.08 16.43 -14.16
N PHE A 119 0.46 15.15 -14.04
CA PHE A 119 1.32 14.47 -15.01
C PHE A 119 0.60 13.45 -15.91
N SER A 120 -0.72 13.25 -15.75
CA SER A 120 -1.55 12.39 -16.60
C SER A 120 -2.09 13.12 -17.84
N GLN A 121 -1.54 14.30 -18.17
CA GLN A 121 -1.87 15.10 -19.35
C GLN A 121 -0.74 15.14 -20.40
N ALA A 122 0.23 14.22 -20.35
CA ALA A 122 1.33 14.12 -21.32
C ALA A 122 1.23 12.85 -22.17
#